data_AF-A0A430AF13-F1
#
_entry.id   AF-A0A430AF13-F1
#
_cell.length_a   1.000
_cell.length_b   1.000
_cell.length_c   1.000
_cell.angle_alpha   90.00
_cell.angle_beta   90.00
_cell.angle_gamma   90.00
#
_symmetry.space_group_name_H-M   'P 1'
#
loop_
_entity.id
_entity.type
_entity.pdbx_description
1 polymer ?
#
loop_
_entity_poly.entity_id
_entity_poly.type
_entity_poly.pdbx_seq_one_letter_code
_entity_poly.pdbx_strand_id
1 'polypeptide(L)'
;MKKNTFIALAIIILLGLIIGGKWYMEREKDKQELIEIQTDLANYLYDNYILYTDDKTKVAEIDKEYNKGKGNLTDIEYLEKLKSAQIYSDIKKVEFTKFSITPMNTVKAYFTINDIYEDDVSLDTISAETNNLIYHIGEYNGDGPYYLEKKKEKTNEVMPEKSIIYYEGRVN
;
A
#
# COMPACT_ATOMS: atom_id res chain seq x y z
N MET A 1 19.47 -4.25 20.05
CA MET A 1 18.67 -4.58 18.85
C MET A 1 18.21 -6.03 18.99
N LYS A 2 16.90 -6.26 19.14
CA LYS A 2 16.37 -7.64 19.19
C LYS A 2 16.39 -8.22 17.78
N LYS A 3 16.96 -9.42 17.67
CA LYS A 3 17.10 -10.20 16.44
C LYS A 3 15.75 -10.87 16.15
N ASN A 4 14.77 -10.10 15.68
CA ASN A 4 13.52 -10.65 15.17
C ASN A 4 13.77 -11.16 13.76
N THR A 5 14.19 -12.42 13.65
CA THR A 5 14.22 -13.12 12.36
C THR A 5 12.79 -13.38 11.94
N PHE A 6 12.22 -12.44 11.20
CA PHE A 6 10.92 -12.55 10.57
C PHE A 6 10.92 -13.76 9.62
N ILE A 7 10.07 -14.77 9.88
CA ILE A 7 10.04 -16.03 9.12
C ILE A 7 9.02 -15.93 7.96
N ALA A 8 9.05 -14.83 7.20
CA ALA A 8 8.14 -14.63 6.07
C ALA A 8 8.24 -15.76 5.02
N LEU A 9 9.43 -16.32 4.83
CA LEU A 9 9.68 -17.32 3.79
C LEU A 9 8.93 -18.64 4.05
N ALA A 10 8.81 -19.07 5.33
CA ALA A 10 8.09 -20.30 5.65
C ALA A 10 6.60 -20.15 5.39
N ILE A 11 6.01 -18.98 5.68
CA ILE A 11 4.59 -18.71 5.43
C ILE A 11 4.30 -18.64 3.93
N ILE A 12 5.09 -17.91 3.15
CA ILE A 12 4.90 -17.81 1.69
C ILE A 12 5.02 -19.19 1.02
N ILE A 13 6.01 -19.99 1.43
CA ILE A 13 6.21 -21.35 0.92
C ILE A 13 5.08 -22.29 1.38
N LEU A 14 4.62 -22.20 2.64
CA LEU A 14 3.52 -23.03 3.15
C LEU A 14 2.16 -22.67 2.53
N LEU A 15 1.89 -21.38 2.28
CA LEU A 15 0.66 -20.91 1.63
C LEU A 15 0.67 -21.20 0.13
N GLY A 16 1.83 -21.09 -0.54
CA GLY A 16 1.97 -21.35 -1.97
C GLY A 16 2.04 -22.82 -2.40
N LEU A 17 2.28 -23.79 -1.50
CA LEU A 17 2.45 -25.20 -1.89
C LEU A 17 1.17 -26.05 -1.80
N ILE A 18 0.01 -25.49 -1.46
CA ILE A 18 -1.19 -26.29 -1.15
C ILE A 18 -2.21 -26.24 -2.28
N ILE A 19 -2.04 -27.18 -3.20
CA ILE A 19 -3.08 -27.58 -4.15
C ILE A 19 -4.17 -28.32 -3.37
N GLY A 20 -5.29 -27.65 -3.07
CA GLY A 20 -6.57 -28.31 -2.75
C GLY A 20 -6.93 -28.58 -1.28
N GLY A 21 -6.30 -27.95 -0.28
CA GLY A 21 -6.62 -28.17 1.13
C GLY A 21 -6.91 -26.86 1.89
N LYS A 22 -8.13 -26.72 2.44
CA LYS A 22 -8.49 -25.64 3.38
C LYS A 22 -7.43 -25.50 4.47
N TRP A 23 -6.85 -24.31 4.65
CA TRP A 23 -6.12 -23.98 5.88
C TRP A 23 -7.10 -23.61 7.01
N TYR A 24 -6.75 -24.04 8.22
CA TYR A 24 -7.29 -23.55 9.49
C TYR A 24 -6.18 -22.75 10.18
N MET A 25 -6.42 -21.47 10.45
CA MET A 25 -5.52 -20.61 11.23
C MET A 25 -5.64 -20.93 12.73
N GLU A 26 -5.25 -22.13 13.13
CA GLU A 26 -5.43 -22.62 14.51
C GLU A 26 -4.17 -22.54 15.38
N ARG A 27 -3.01 -22.15 14.83
CA ARG A 27 -1.78 -21.96 15.61
C ARG A 27 -1.60 -20.49 15.94
N GLU A 28 -1.54 -20.16 17.23
CA GLU A 28 -1.25 -18.81 17.74
C GLU A 28 -0.01 -18.17 17.10
N LYS A 29 1.00 -18.99 16.78
CA LYS A 29 2.21 -18.55 16.07
C LYS A 29 1.91 -17.99 14.67
N ASP A 30 1.07 -18.66 13.89
CA ASP A 30 0.77 -18.26 12.51
C ASP A 30 -0.04 -16.95 12.49
N LYS A 31 -0.92 -16.74 13.49
CA LYS A 31 -1.64 -15.48 13.68
C LYS A 31 -0.70 -14.33 14.05
N GLN A 32 0.24 -14.58 14.96
CA GLN A 32 1.22 -13.58 15.37
C GLN A 32 2.11 -13.15 14.19
N GLU A 33 2.55 -14.09 13.36
CA GLU A 33 3.35 -13.76 12.17
C GLU A 33 2.54 -12.94 11.13
N LEU A 34 1.24 -13.19 10.97
CA LEU A 34 0.37 -12.34 10.13
C LEU A 34 0.20 -10.93 10.70
N ILE A 35 0.10 -10.77 12.02
CA ILE A 35 0.07 -9.45 12.66
C ILE A 35 1.39 -8.71 12.44
N GLU A 36 2.52 -9.41 12.51
CA GLU A 36 3.84 -8.83 12.24
C GLU A 36 3.97 -8.35 10.78
N ILE A 37 3.52 -9.15 9.81
CA ILE A 37 3.48 -8.75 8.38
C ILE A 37 2.64 -7.49 8.18
N GLN A 38 1.44 -7.46 8.74
CA GLN A 38 0.52 -6.32 8.63
C GLN A 38 1.12 -5.06 9.26
N THR A 39 1.77 -5.21 10.42
CA THR A 39 2.43 -4.10 11.10
C THR A 39 3.60 -3.55 10.29
N ASP A 40 4.44 -4.42 9.74
CA ASP A 40 5.58 -4.03 8.91
C ASP A 40 5.12 -3.31 7.62
N LEU A 41 4.10 -3.84 6.94
CA LEU A 41 3.52 -3.21 5.75
C LEU A 41 2.85 -1.87 6.07
N ALA A 42 2.09 -1.75 7.17
CA ALA A 42 1.49 -0.49 7.57
C ALA A 42 2.55 0.58 7.88
N ASN A 43 3.63 0.20 8.58
CA ASN A 43 4.76 1.10 8.81
C ASN A 43 5.45 1.49 7.50
N TYR A 44 5.68 0.54 6.60
CA TYR A 44 6.26 0.82 5.29
C TYR A 44 5.43 1.84 4.50
N LEU A 45 4.10 1.67 4.45
CA LEU A 45 3.18 2.62 3.81
C LEU A 45 3.28 3.99 4.47
N TYR A 46 3.13 4.05 5.80
CA TYR A 46 3.18 5.29 6.58
C TYR A 46 4.50 6.06 6.38
N ASP A 47 5.63 5.36 6.34
CA ASP A 47 6.94 5.98 6.21
C ASP A 47 7.30 6.45 4.82
N ASN A 48 6.80 5.76 3.80
CA ASN A 48 7.26 5.95 2.42
C ASN A 48 6.24 6.64 1.53
N TYR A 49 4.96 6.76 1.93
CA TYR A 49 3.91 7.26 1.04
C TYR A 49 3.01 8.33 1.66
N ILE A 50 2.42 9.13 0.78
CA ILE A 50 1.37 10.11 1.05
C ILE A 50 0.22 9.89 0.07
N LEU A 51 -1.00 10.23 0.48
CA LEU A 51 -2.14 10.21 -0.44
C LEU A 51 -2.30 11.57 -1.11
N TYR A 52 -2.73 11.57 -2.37
CA TYR A 52 -3.22 12.78 -3.02
C TYR A 52 -4.50 12.53 -3.83
N THR A 53 -5.26 13.59 -4.02
CA THR A 53 -6.41 13.69 -4.94
C THR A 53 -6.34 15.04 -5.63
N ASP A 54 -7.02 15.20 -6.75
CA ASP A 54 -7.11 16.49 -7.41
C ASP A 54 -8.28 17.34 -6.89
N ASP A 55 -8.06 18.65 -6.73
CA ASP A 55 -9.12 19.63 -6.58
C ASP A 55 -9.90 19.76 -7.90
N LYS A 56 -11.06 19.10 -7.98
CA LYS A 56 -11.89 19.06 -9.18
C LYS A 56 -12.29 20.45 -9.69
N THR A 57 -12.45 21.43 -8.80
CA THR A 57 -12.83 22.80 -9.20
C THR A 57 -11.65 23.47 -9.89
N LYS A 58 -10.46 23.39 -9.29
CA LYS A 58 -9.23 23.94 -9.90
C LYS A 58 -8.88 23.24 -11.20
N VAL A 59 -8.97 21.91 -11.26
CA VAL A 59 -8.71 21.16 -12.49
C VAL A 59 -9.66 21.62 -13.60
N ALA A 60 -10.95 21.79 -13.33
CA ALA A 60 -11.90 22.27 -14.33
C ALA A 60 -11.58 23.70 -14.83
N GLU A 61 -11.10 24.58 -13.95
CA GLU A 61 -10.63 25.93 -14.33
C GLU A 61 -9.38 25.86 -15.20
N ILE A 62 -8.40 25.02 -14.83
CA ILE A 62 -7.16 24.79 -15.57
C ILE A 62 -7.45 24.21 -16.96
N ASP A 63 -8.32 23.21 -17.06
CA ASP A 63 -8.75 22.60 -18.32
C ASP A 63 -9.39 23.61 -19.26
N LYS A 64 -10.19 24.53 -18.71
CA LYS A 64 -10.81 25.62 -19.46
C LYS A 64 -9.77 26.63 -19.96
N GLU A 65 -8.79 26.98 -19.14
CA GLU A 65 -7.68 27.88 -19.52
C GLU A 65 -6.78 27.25 -20.59
N TYR A 66 -6.50 25.95 -20.52
CA TYR A 66 -5.71 25.21 -21.49
C TYR A 66 -6.47 24.95 -22.80
N ASN A 67 -7.78 24.69 -22.71
CA ASN A 67 -8.69 24.50 -23.85
C ASN A 67 -8.13 23.53 -24.91
N LYS A 68 -7.67 22.34 -24.46
CA LYS A 68 -7.08 21.31 -25.34
C LYS A 68 -5.92 21.85 -26.21
N GLY A 69 -5.08 22.69 -25.62
CA GLY A 69 -3.93 23.32 -26.29
C GLY A 69 -4.29 24.51 -27.19
N LYS A 70 -5.55 24.98 -27.17
CA LYS A 70 -6.00 26.18 -27.92
C LYS A 70 -6.21 27.40 -27.02
N GLY A 71 -5.87 27.26 -25.74
CA GLY A 71 -6.07 28.28 -24.71
C GLY A 71 -4.83 29.12 -24.44
N ASN A 72 -4.76 29.64 -23.23
CA ASN A 72 -3.72 30.58 -22.80
C ASN A 72 -2.53 29.91 -22.10
N LEU A 73 -2.62 28.60 -21.85
CA LEU A 73 -1.57 27.83 -21.21
C LEU A 73 -0.81 27.01 -22.24
N THR A 74 0.51 26.99 -22.12
CA THR A 74 1.35 25.96 -22.75
C THR A 74 1.14 24.61 -22.08
N ASP A 75 1.58 23.52 -22.72
CA ASP A 75 1.52 22.17 -22.14
C ASP A 75 2.28 22.08 -20.81
N ILE A 76 3.40 22.79 -20.67
CA ILE A 76 4.21 22.79 -19.45
C ILE A 76 3.44 23.51 -18.33
N GLU A 77 2.92 24.72 -18.59
CA GLU A 77 2.15 25.47 -17.60
C GLU A 77 0.88 24.73 -17.18
N TYR A 78 0.24 24.03 -18.11
CA TYR A 78 -0.90 23.16 -17.82
C TYR A 78 -0.53 22.05 -16.84
N LEU A 79 0.55 21.31 -17.10
CA LEU A 79 1.01 20.24 -16.22
C LEU A 79 1.45 20.75 -14.83
N GLU A 80 2.12 21.90 -14.78
CA GLU A 80 2.52 22.54 -13.51
C GLU A 80 1.30 22.99 -12.70
N LYS A 81 0.30 23.59 -13.35
CA LYS A 81 -0.95 23.98 -12.70
C LYS A 81 -1.74 22.77 -12.21
N LEU A 82 -1.80 21.67 -12.97
CA LEU A 82 -2.43 20.43 -12.52
C LEU A 82 -1.77 19.89 -11.25
N LYS A 83 -0.43 19.85 -11.19
CA LYS A 83 0.29 19.48 -9.96
C LYS A 83 -0.04 20.40 -8.79
N SER A 84 -0.22 21.70 -9.05
CA SER A 84 -0.62 22.66 -8.01
C SER A 84 -2.06 22.48 -7.50
N ALA A 85 -2.90 21.75 -8.25
CA ALA A 85 -4.26 21.41 -7.86
C ALA A 85 -4.35 20.14 -7.00
N GLN A 86 -3.24 19.42 -6.81
CA GLN A 86 -3.18 18.23 -5.97
C GLN A 86 -3.34 18.61 -4.50
N ILE A 87 -4.23 17.90 -3.82
CA ILE A 87 -4.49 18.00 -2.39
C ILE A 87 -3.90 16.76 -1.73
N TYR A 88 -2.87 16.99 -0.90
CA TYR A 88 -2.17 15.94 -0.19
C TYR A 88 -2.78 15.67 1.18
N SER A 89 -2.74 14.41 1.61
CA SER A 89 -3.17 13.98 2.94
C SER A 89 -2.29 12.87 3.49
N ASP A 90 -1.91 12.99 4.75
CA ASP A 90 -1.13 11.98 5.43
C ASP A 90 -1.90 10.69 5.62
N ILE A 91 -1.18 9.58 5.65
CA ILE A 91 -1.71 8.27 6.06
C ILE A 91 -1.95 8.32 7.57
N LYS A 92 -3.20 8.14 8.00
CA LYS A 92 -3.63 8.18 9.40
C LYS A 92 -4.14 6.83 9.90
N LYS A 93 -4.60 5.98 8.97
CA LYS A 93 -5.16 4.66 9.23
C LYS A 93 -4.83 3.71 8.08
N VAL A 94 -4.49 2.47 8.40
CA VAL A 94 -4.39 1.35 7.46
C VAL A 94 -5.23 0.20 8.00
N GLU A 95 -6.17 -0.29 7.19
CA GLU A 95 -7.04 -1.41 7.52
C GLU A 95 -6.81 -2.56 6.55
N PHE A 96 -6.39 -3.70 7.06
CA PHE A 96 -6.24 -4.91 6.26
C PHE A 96 -7.59 -5.60 6.13
N THR A 97 -7.96 -5.95 4.90
CA THR A 97 -9.31 -6.43 4.59
C THR A 97 -9.36 -7.91 4.23
N LYS A 98 -8.28 -8.43 3.63
CA LYS A 98 -8.13 -9.85 3.31
C LYS A 98 -6.69 -10.21 2.93
N PHE A 99 -6.40 -11.51 2.99
CA PHE A 99 -5.28 -12.11 2.27
C PHE A 99 -5.81 -13.09 1.23
N SER A 100 -5.16 -13.17 0.07
CA SER A 100 -5.47 -14.22 -0.90
C SER A 100 -4.26 -14.87 -1.54
N ILE A 101 -4.40 -16.10 -1.99
CA ILE A 101 -3.40 -16.80 -2.79
C ILE A 101 -3.79 -16.72 -4.27
N THR A 102 -2.88 -16.21 -5.11
CA THR A 102 -3.09 -16.18 -6.56
C THR A 102 -2.89 -17.57 -7.18
N PRO A 103 -3.35 -17.81 -8.42
CA PRO A 103 -3.07 -19.07 -9.14
C PRO A 103 -1.56 -19.36 -9.32
N MET A 104 -0.70 -18.35 -9.18
CA MET A 104 0.75 -18.48 -9.23
C MET A 104 1.38 -18.76 -7.85
N ASN A 105 0.56 -19.09 -6.84
CA ASN A 105 1.00 -19.37 -5.48
C ASN A 105 1.62 -18.15 -4.76
N THR A 106 1.25 -16.94 -5.18
CA THR A 106 1.66 -15.69 -4.53
C THR A 106 0.61 -15.27 -3.52
N VAL A 107 1.03 -14.92 -2.30
CA VAL A 107 0.14 -14.34 -1.31
C VAL A 107 0.00 -12.84 -1.57
N LYS A 108 -1.22 -12.32 -1.56
CA LYS A 108 -1.53 -10.89 -1.63
C LYS A 108 -2.17 -10.41 -0.34
N ALA A 109 -1.73 -9.26 0.15
CA ALA A 109 -2.36 -8.55 1.26
C ALA A 109 -3.16 -7.37 0.71
N TYR A 110 -4.44 -7.30 1.05
CA TYR A 110 -5.34 -6.23 0.63
C TYR A 110 -5.59 -5.30 1.80
N PHE A 111 -5.61 -4.00 1.52
CA PHE A 111 -5.77 -2.98 2.55
C PHE A 111 -6.50 -1.75 2.03
N THR A 112 -7.01 -0.98 2.97
CA THR A 112 -7.61 0.34 2.78
C THR A 112 -6.83 1.36 3.61
N ILE A 113 -6.49 2.50 3.01
CA ILE A 113 -5.82 3.62 3.66
C ILE A 113 -6.83 4.74 3.85
N ASN A 114 -6.91 5.27 5.08
CA ASN A 114 -7.81 6.37 5.46
C ASN A 114 -9.28 6.17 5.06
N ASP A 115 -9.73 4.91 4.87
CA ASP A 115 -11.07 4.56 4.39
C ASP A 115 -11.43 5.10 2.99
N ILE A 116 -10.42 5.53 2.20
CA ILE A 116 -10.61 6.21 0.91
C ILE A 116 -9.79 5.66 -0.25
N TYR A 117 -8.70 4.94 0.04
CA TYR A 117 -7.81 4.35 -0.96
C TYR A 117 -7.68 2.86 -0.71
N GLU A 118 -7.97 2.03 -1.71
CA GLU A 118 -7.90 0.57 -1.62
C GLU A 118 -6.82 0.05 -2.57
N ASP A 119 -6.02 -0.91 -2.11
CA ASP A 119 -4.94 -1.49 -2.90
C ASP A 119 -4.53 -2.87 -2.35
N ASP A 120 -3.65 -3.55 -3.09
CA ASP A 120 -3.07 -4.80 -2.68
C ASP A 120 -1.57 -4.89 -3.00
N VAL A 121 -0.85 -5.69 -2.20
CA VAL A 121 0.57 -5.94 -2.44
C VAL A 121 0.86 -7.43 -2.39
N SER A 122 1.69 -7.88 -3.33
CA SER A 122 2.24 -9.23 -3.33
C SER A 122 3.30 -9.38 -2.23
N LEU A 123 3.20 -10.48 -1.48
CA LEU A 123 4.15 -10.90 -0.47
C LEU A 123 4.97 -12.07 -1.04
N ASP A 124 5.84 -11.78 -2.00
CA ASP A 124 6.61 -12.81 -2.75
C ASP A 124 8.13 -12.62 -2.68
N THR A 125 8.58 -11.47 -2.21
CA THR A 125 10.00 -11.09 -2.26
C THR A 125 10.54 -10.88 -0.85
N ILE A 126 11.64 -11.57 -0.53
CA ILE A 126 12.35 -11.42 0.74
C ILE A 126 13.79 -11.01 0.45
N SER A 127 14.29 -10.02 1.19
CA SER A 127 15.69 -9.62 1.14
C SER A 127 16.58 -10.73 1.67
N ALA A 128 17.56 -11.18 0.87
CA ALA A 128 18.57 -12.14 1.32
C ALA A 128 19.49 -11.58 2.41
N GLU A 129 19.61 -10.24 2.50
CA GLU A 129 20.48 -9.56 3.45
C GLU A 129 19.81 -9.37 4.82
N THR A 130 18.54 -8.97 4.81
CA THR A 130 17.81 -8.60 6.04
C THR A 130 16.79 -9.64 6.47
N ASN A 131 16.44 -10.59 5.60
CA ASN A 131 15.37 -11.56 5.78
C ASN A 131 13.99 -10.91 6.01
N ASN A 132 13.82 -9.66 5.58
CA ASN A 132 12.55 -8.91 5.63
C ASN A 132 11.83 -8.96 4.28
N LEU A 133 10.50 -8.77 4.31
CA LEU A 133 9.71 -8.59 3.09
C LEU A 133 10.13 -7.34 2.34
N ILE A 134 10.12 -7.43 1.01
CA ILE A 134 10.27 -6.30 0.11
C ILE A 134 8.90 -6.04 -0.52
N TYR A 135 8.34 -4.87 -0.23
CA TYR A 135 7.08 -4.42 -0.82
C TYR A 135 7.34 -3.67 -2.12
N HIS A 136 6.76 -4.17 -3.20
CA HIS A 136 6.83 -3.54 -4.52
C HIS A 136 5.59 -2.70 -4.75
N ILE A 137 5.65 -1.44 -4.33
CA ILE A 137 4.61 -0.43 -4.58
C ILE A 137 5.22 0.66 -5.47
N GLY A 138 4.49 1.07 -6.51
CA GLY A 138 4.95 2.04 -7.49
C GLY A 138 5.15 3.44 -6.91
N GLU A 139 5.93 4.30 -7.59
CA GLU A 139 6.11 5.70 -7.15
C GLU A 139 4.79 6.49 -7.14
N TYR A 140 3.91 6.15 -8.08
CA TYR A 140 2.54 6.61 -8.18
C TYR A 140 1.66 5.37 -8.34
N ASN A 141 0.64 5.18 -7.50
CA ASN A 141 -0.28 4.04 -7.62
C ASN A 141 -1.74 4.45 -7.40
N GLY A 142 -2.66 3.82 -8.15
CA GLY A 142 -4.10 4.01 -8.03
C GLY A 142 -4.80 4.34 -9.36
N ASP A 143 -6.07 3.94 -9.47
CA ASP A 143 -6.94 4.15 -10.64
C ASP A 143 -8.21 4.98 -10.31
N GLY A 144 -8.32 5.49 -9.08
CA GLY A 144 -9.50 6.20 -8.54
C GLY A 144 -9.19 7.66 -8.19
N PRO A 145 -10.09 8.40 -7.50
CA PRO A 145 -9.84 9.81 -7.21
C PRO A 145 -8.67 10.04 -6.24
N TYR A 146 -8.25 9.00 -5.52
CA TYR A 146 -7.11 9.02 -4.63
C TYR A 146 -5.97 8.15 -5.17
N TYR A 147 -4.76 8.63 -4.95
CA TYR A 147 -3.53 8.03 -5.41
C TYR A 147 -2.51 7.99 -4.27
N LEU A 148 -1.64 6.99 -4.29
CA LEU A 148 -0.43 6.96 -3.47
C LEU A 148 0.71 7.62 -4.24
N GLU A 149 1.44 8.51 -3.58
CA GLU A 149 2.71 9.06 -4.06
C GLU A 149 3.81 8.75 -3.05
N LYS A 150 4.98 8.32 -3.55
CA LYS A 150 6.15 8.09 -2.71
C LYS A 150 6.69 9.42 -2.19
N LYS A 151 6.85 9.54 -0.87
CA LYS A 151 7.44 10.69 -0.21
C LYS A 151 8.88 10.92 -0.70
N LYS A 152 9.25 12.19 -0.91
CA LYS A 152 10.63 12.59 -1.24
C LYS A 152 11.59 12.30 -0.08
N GLU A 153 11.13 12.52 1.14
CA GLU A 153 11.88 12.27 2.37
C GLU A 153 11.10 11.29 3.25
N LYS A 154 11.79 10.28 3.77
CA LYS A 154 11.19 9.29 4.67
C LYS A 154 11.10 9.85 6.08
N THR A 155 10.02 9.55 6.77
CA THR A 155 9.79 10.02 8.14
C THR A 155 10.51 9.16 9.19
N ASN A 156 10.85 7.90 8.90
CA ASN A 156 11.39 6.92 9.86
C ASN A 156 10.54 6.84 11.14
N GLU A 157 9.24 7.04 11.02
CA GLU A 157 8.26 7.05 12.07
C GLU A 157 7.48 5.74 12.08
N VAL A 158 7.12 5.30 13.28
CA VAL A 158 6.29 4.11 13.45
C VAL A 158 4.83 4.55 13.50
N MET A 159 4.00 3.92 12.68
CA MET A 159 2.57 4.13 12.69
C MET A 159 2.00 3.74 14.07
N PRO A 160 1.15 4.58 14.69
CA PRO A 160 0.51 4.22 15.94
C PRO A 160 -0.30 2.93 15.80
N GLU A 161 -0.11 1.97 16.70
CA GLU A 161 -0.76 0.64 16.62
C GLU A 161 -2.29 0.74 16.52
N LYS A 162 -2.91 1.68 17.26
CA LYS A 162 -4.36 1.95 17.19
C LYS A 162 -4.87 2.40 15.82
N SER A 163 -3.97 2.82 14.93
CA SER A 163 -4.27 3.23 13.56
C SER A 163 -4.17 2.06 12.57
N ILE A 164 -3.71 0.88 13.02
CA ILE A 164 -3.62 -0.33 12.23
C ILE A 164 -4.80 -1.22 12.60
N ILE A 165 -5.67 -1.53 11.63
CA ILE A 165 -6.76 -2.48 11.81
C ILE A 165 -6.35 -3.80 11.17
N TYR A 166 -6.13 -4.81 11.99
CA TYR A 166 -5.64 -6.11 11.55
C TYR A 166 -6.77 -6.98 11.01
N TYR A 167 -6.48 -7.67 9.90
CA TYR A 167 -7.27 -8.79 9.43
C TYR A 167 -6.89 -10.05 10.21
N GLU A 168 -7.86 -10.58 10.96
CA GLU A 168 -7.75 -11.83 11.72
C GLU A 168 -8.43 -13.02 11.02
N GLY A 169 -8.97 -12.80 9.82
CA GLY A 169 -9.64 -13.83 9.02
C GLY A 169 -8.64 -14.73 8.28
N ARG A 170 -9.15 -15.75 7.59
CA ARG A 170 -8.31 -16.73 6.87
C ARG A 170 -7.73 -16.15 5.58
N VAL A 171 -6.55 -16.66 5.18
CA VAL A 171 -6.01 -16.49 3.83
C VAL A 171 -6.84 -17.36 2.88
N ASN A 172 -7.38 -16.76 1.81
CA ASN A 172 -8.31 -17.43 0.89
C ASN A 172 -7.76 -17.67 -0.51
#